data_AF-A0A0Q4GFV2-F1
#
_entry.id   AF-A0A0Q4GFV2-F1
#
_cell.length_a   1.000
_cell.length_b   1.000
_cell.length_c   1.000
_cell.angle_alpha   90.00
_cell.angle_beta   90.00
_cell.angle_gamma   90.00
#
_symmetry.space_group_name_H-M   'P 1'
#
loop_
_entity.id
_entity.type
_entity.pdbx_description
1 polymer ?
#
loop_
_entity_poly.entity_id
_entity_poly.type
_entity_poly.pdbx_seq_one_letter_code
_entity_poly.pdbx_strand_id
1 'polypeptide(L)' 'MTIQEVQQLEDFFTQAGKQQVPIYLNQATIITDYEHFLESHFMPLRLNPDAKVNLPLIHRLKMLKLLIESNA' A
#
# COMPACT_ATOMS: atom_id res chain seq x y z
N MET A 1 -4.41 6.86 -10.81
CA MET A 1 -3.11 7.30 -10.26
C MET A 1 -2.16 7.39 -11.45
N THR A 2 -1.24 8.34 -11.51
CA THR A 2 -0.19 8.35 -12.54
C THR A 2 0.92 7.38 -12.17
N ILE A 3 1.77 7.01 -13.14
CA ILE A 3 2.93 6.15 -12.82
C ILE A 3 3.91 6.84 -11.86
N GLN A 4 4.03 8.17 -11.93
CA GLN A 4 4.84 8.94 -10.98
C GLN A 4 4.29 8.87 -9.55
N GLU A 5 2.97 8.96 -9.38
CA GLU A 5 2.33 8.81 -8.07
C GLU A 5 2.50 7.38 -7.50
N VAL A 6 2.52 6.35 -8.35
CA VAL A 6 2.82 4.98 -7.92
C VAL A 6 4.26 4.90 -7.40
N GLN A 7 5.24 5.43 -8.15
CA GLN A 7 6.64 5.42 -7.74
C GLN A 7 6.85 6.14 -6.40
N GLN A 8 6.24 7.30 -6.22
CA GLN A 8 6.31 8.04 -4.94
C GLN A 8 5.79 7.23 -3.76
N LEU A 9 4.75 6.42 -4.00
CA LEU A 9 4.16 5.57 -2.98
C LEU A 9 5.06 4.35 -2.66
N GLU A 10 5.71 3.76 -3.67
CA GLU A 10 6.72 2.71 -3.46
C GLU A 10 7.95 3.23 -2.70
N ASP A 11 8.42 4.41 -3.04
CA ASP A 11 9.54 5.07 -2.36
C ASP A 11 9.20 5.32 -0.89
N PHE A 12 7.97 5.77 -0.60
CA PHE A 12 7.50 5.94 0.77
C PHE A 12 7.59 4.63 1.57
N PHE A 13 7.03 3.52 1.05
CA PHE A 13 7.06 2.25 1.78
C PHE A 13 8.47 1.65 1.92
N THR A 14 9.36 1.95 0.97
CA THR A 14 10.77 1.58 1.06
C THR A 14 11.48 2.34 2.18
N GLN A 15 11.26 3.65 2.27
CA GLN A 15 11.86 4.52 3.29
C GLN A 15 11.28 4.27 4.69
N ALA A 16 9.97 4.01 4.79
CA ALA A 16 9.30 3.67 6.04
C ALA A 16 9.81 2.35 6.65
N GLY A 17 10.42 1.49 5.83
CA GLY A 17 10.88 0.17 6.26
C GLY A 17 9.73 -0.80 6.53
N LYS A 18 10.12 -2.04 6.87
CA LYS A 18 9.18 -3.12 7.17
C LYS A 18 8.46 -2.83 8.49
N GLN A 19 7.13 -2.87 8.44
CA GLN A 19 6.28 -2.67 9.61
C GLN A 19 6.09 -3.99 10.39
N GLN A 20 5.85 -3.88 11.70
CA GLN A 20 5.50 -5.04 12.51
C GLN A 20 4.08 -5.52 12.17
N VAL A 21 3.91 -6.84 12.09
CA VAL A 21 2.62 -7.49 11.83
C VAL A 21 2.14 -8.26 13.08
N PRO A 22 0.82 -8.41 13.30
CA PRO A 22 -0.28 -8.06 12.42
C PRO A 22 -0.62 -6.56 12.42
N ILE A 23 -0.97 -6.00 11.26
CA ILE A 23 -1.48 -4.63 11.12
C ILE A 23 -2.98 -4.68 10.86
N TYR A 24 -3.76 -4.09 11.75
CA TYR A 24 -5.20 -3.95 11.59
C TYR A 24 -5.49 -2.74 10.71
N LEU A 25 -5.56 -2.95 9.40
CA LEU A 25 -5.78 -1.88 8.44
C LEU A 25 -7.17 -1.25 8.63
N ASN A 26 -8.18 -2.09 8.88
CA ASN A 26 -9.54 -1.70 9.26
C ASN A 26 -10.23 -2.89 9.96
N GLN A 27 -11.51 -2.73 10.34
CA GLN A 27 -12.29 -3.75 11.04
C GLN A 27 -12.42 -5.10 10.31
N ALA A 28 -12.20 -5.12 8.99
CA ALA A 28 -12.34 -6.31 8.14
C ALA A 28 -11.04 -6.75 7.48
N THR A 29 -9.92 -6.03 7.67
CA THR A 29 -8.65 -6.31 6.96
C THR A 29 -7.49 -6.31 7.95
N ILE A 30 -6.80 -7.46 8.02
CA ILE A 30 -5.59 -7.64 8.81
C ILE A 30 -4.46 -8.00 7.85
N ILE A 31 -3.35 -7.28 7.92
CA ILE A 31 -2.14 -7.57 7.18
C ILE A 31 -1.25 -8.44 8.07
N THR A 32 -1.06 -9.70 7.67
CA THR A 32 -0.20 -10.67 8.37
C THR A 32 1.12 -10.90 7.65
N ASP A 33 1.19 -10.56 6.36
CA ASP A 33 2.41 -10.59 5.55
C ASP A 33 2.56 -9.24 4.84
N TYR A 34 3.48 -8.42 5.35
CA TYR A 34 3.69 -7.05 4.88
C TYR A 34 4.22 -7.00 3.44
N GLU A 35 5.19 -7.87 3.12
CA GLU A 35 5.84 -7.87 1.80
C GLU A 35 4.88 -8.38 0.73
N HIS A 36 4.16 -9.48 1.02
CA HIS A 36 3.14 -9.98 0.11
C HIS A 36 2.01 -8.98 -0.10
N PHE A 37 1.59 -8.26 0.95
CA PHE A 37 0.59 -7.21 0.83
C PHE A 37 1.05 -6.10 -0.13
N LEU A 38 2.27 -5.56 0.05
CA LEU A 38 2.77 -4.52 -0.84
C LEU A 38 2.89 -5.01 -2.28
N GLU A 39 3.49 -6.17 -2.52
CA GLU A 39 3.71 -6.68 -3.87
C GLU A 39 2.39 -6.98 -4.60
N SER A 40 1.43 -7.63 -3.92
CA SER A 40 0.10 -7.92 -4.49
C SER A 40 -0.70 -6.67 -4.85
N HIS A 41 -0.43 -5.53 -4.19
CA HIS A 41 -1.08 -4.26 -4.49
C HIS A 41 -0.34 -3.45 -5.56
N PHE A 42 1.00 -3.45 -5.53
CA PHE A 42 1.80 -2.69 -6.49
C PHE A 42 1.93 -3.36 -7.85
N MET A 43 1.99 -4.70 -7.93
CA MET A 43 2.09 -5.42 -9.20
C MET A 43 1.06 -4.95 -10.26
N PRO A 44 -0.26 -4.91 -9.98
CA PRO A 44 -1.24 -4.42 -10.96
C PRO A 44 -1.15 -2.90 -11.20
N LEU A 45 -0.67 -2.11 -10.23
CA LEU A 45 -0.50 -0.66 -10.37
C LEU A 45 0.68 -0.31 -11.29
N ARG A 46 1.78 -1.07 -11.25
CA ARG A 46 2.91 -0.90 -12.17
C ARG A 46 2.50 -1.16 -13.62
N LEU A 47 1.55 -2.07 -13.85
CA LEU A 47 1.07 -2.44 -15.18
C LEU A 47 0.03 -1.47 -15.74
N ASN A 48 -0.93 -1.05 -14.92
CA ASN A 48 -2.04 -0.19 -15.35
C ASN A 48 -2.58 0.67 -14.18
N PRO A 49 -1.90 1.78 -13.84
CA PRO A 49 -2.14 2.56 -12.63
C PRO A 49 -3.46 3.35 -12.62
N ASP A 50 -4.08 3.56 -13.79
CA ASP A 50 -5.33 4.29 -13.98
C ASP A 50 -6.56 3.37 -14.14
N ALA A 51 -6.37 2.05 -14.19
CA ALA A 51 -7.46 1.10 -14.23
C ALA A 51 -8.39 1.24 -13.00
N LYS A 52 -9.68 1.47 -13.24
CA LYS A 52 -10.69 1.63 -12.18
C LYS A 52 -10.76 0.43 -11.23
N VAL A 53 -10.44 -0.77 -11.71
CA VAL A 53 -10.39 -2.00 -10.89
C VAL A 53 -9.35 -1.91 -9.77
N ASN A 54 -8.33 -1.06 -9.90
CA ASN A 54 -7.28 -0.89 -8.91
C ASN A 54 -7.64 0.08 -7.77
N LEU A 55 -8.80 0.75 -7.82
CA LEU A 55 -9.22 1.69 -6.77
C LEU A 55 -9.19 1.10 -5.34
N PRO A 56 -9.66 -0.14 -5.10
CA PRO A 56 -9.57 -0.75 -3.77
C PRO A 56 -8.12 -0.97 -3.31
N LEU A 57 -7.20 -1.27 -4.23
CA LEU A 57 -5.78 -1.46 -3.91
C LEU A 57 -5.15 -0.14 -3.49
N ILE A 58 -5.40 0.92 -4.27
CA ILE A 58 -4.94 2.28 -3.97
C ILE A 58 -5.46 2.73 -2.60
N HIS A 59 -6.75 2.48 -2.31
CA HIS A 59 -7.35 2.83 -1.03
C HIS A 59 -6.62 2.16 0.13
N ARG A 60 -6.37 0.85 0.05
CA ARG A 60 -5.67 0.09 1.10
C ARG A 60 -4.23 0.54 1.30
N LEU A 61 -3.49 0.82 0.23
CA LEU A 61 -2.13 1.40 0.32
C LEU A 61 -2.15 2.77 1.01
N LYS A 62 -3.09 3.65 0.64
CA LYS A 62 -3.22 4.96 1.30
C LYS A 62 -3.58 4.86 2.78
N MET A 63 -4.46 3.92 3.15
CA MET A 63 -4.77 3.64 4.55
C MET A 63 -3.53 3.17 5.32
N LEU A 64 -2.75 2.24 4.75
CA LEU A 64 -1.54 1.75 5.39
C LEU A 64 -0.52 2.87 5.57
N LYS A 65 -0.32 3.70 4.54
CA LYS A 65 0.53 4.90 4.61
C LYS A 65 0.10 5.81 5.76
N LEU A 66 -1.19 6.13 5.87
CA LEU A 66 -1.70 6.97 6.95
C LEU A 66 -1.44 6.37 8.35
N LEU A 67 -1.59 5.05 8.50
CA LEU A 67 -1.29 4.37 9.77
C LEU A 67 0.21 4.47 10.13
N ILE A 68 1.10 4.27 9.16
CA ILE A 68 2.55 4.40 9.37
C ILE A 68 2.89 5.84 9.78
N GLU A 69 2.37 6.83 9.05
CA GLU A 69 2.61 8.25 9.35
C GLU A 69 2.05 8.67 10.71
N SER A 70 0.94 8.07 11.16
CA SER A 70 0.34 8.39 12.46
C SER A 70 1.08 7.77 13.65
N ASN A 71 1.96 6.79 13.40
CA ASN A 71 2.72 6.06 14.42
C ASN A 71 4.22 6.39 14.39
N ALA A 72 4.65 7.30 13.52
CA ALA A 72 6.05 7.71 13.35
C ALA A 72 6.49 8.76 14.38
#